data_AF-A0AAU9RQZ0-F1
#
_entry.id   AF-A0AAU9RQZ0-F1
#
_cell.length_a   1.000
_cell.length_b   1.000
_cell.length_c   1.000
_cell.angle_alpha   90.00
_cell.angle_beta   90.00
_cell.angle_gamma   90.00
#
_symmetry.space_group_name_H-M   'P 1'
#
loop_
_entity.id
_entity.type
_entity.pdbx_description
1 polymer ?
#
loop_
_entity_poly.entity_id
_entity_poly.type
_entity_poly.pdbx_seq_one_letter_code
_entity_poly.pdbx_strand_id
1 'polypeptide(L)'
;MLLLVVEECGSHPHPLLYLDKGNYGDRKKCQSCDIGGNDVVLGCIKCNFFLDFRCATLPLTVRLHRYDDHPLTLCYGEEASSGKYWCDVCERETNPKTWFYTCKDCGVTLHVFCVVGNVRYAKPGGKIKVDVELMFNNTFSRPLCNFCHCRCAASFFLIKEKELFCSYYCLVRVRTRASWIFNIVIRPPWAI
;
A
#
# COMPACT_ATOMS: atom_id res chain seq x y z
N MET A 1 12.57 14.57 -17.54
CA MET A 1 11.18 14.93 -17.23
C MET A 1 10.35 13.66 -17.32
N LEU A 2 10.07 13.00 -16.19
CA LEU A 2 9.30 11.75 -16.18
C LEU A 2 7.81 12.12 -16.19
N LEU A 3 7.21 12.04 -17.37
CA LEU A 3 5.77 12.17 -17.59
C LEU A 3 5.12 10.84 -17.18
N LEU A 4 4.55 10.75 -15.98
CA LEU A 4 3.58 9.70 -15.67
C LEU A 4 2.20 10.23 -16.07
N VAL A 5 1.91 10.22 -17.36
CA VAL A 5 0.54 10.32 -17.87
C VAL A 5 -0.03 8.92 -17.72
N VAL A 6 -0.81 8.73 -16.66
CA VAL A 6 -1.58 7.51 -16.47
C VAL A 6 -2.93 7.75 -17.14
N GLU A 7 -3.11 7.25 -18.37
CA GLU A 7 -4.43 7.21 -18.99
C GLU A 7 -5.19 5.96 -18.54
N GLU A 8 -6.45 6.22 -18.17
CA GLU A 8 -7.55 5.35 -17.75
C GLU A 8 -7.68 4.95 -16.28
N CYS A 9 -8.86 5.33 -15.76
CA CYS A 9 -9.40 5.21 -14.39
C CYS A 9 -8.72 6.09 -13.34
N GLY A 10 -9.21 7.33 -13.20
CA GLY A 10 -8.93 8.12 -12.00
C GLY A 10 -7.51 8.65 -11.86
N SER A 11 -6.92 9.13 -12.96
CA SER A 11 -5.65 9.84 -12.87
C SER A 11 -5.83 11.18 -12.16
N HIS A 12 -4.81 11.55 -11.39
CA HIS A 12 -4.74 12.92 -10.89
C HIS A 12 -4.59 13.86 -12.11
N PRO A 13 -5.47 14.87 -12.33
CA PRO A 13 -5.54 15.61 -13.59
C PRO A 13 -4.33 16.52 -13.88
N HIS A 14 -3.35 16.56 -12.98
CA HIS A 14 -2.15 17.37 -13.13
C HIS A 14 -0.89 16.49 -13.06
N PRO A 15 0.17 16.85 -13.79
CA PRO A 15 1.48 16.22 -13.61
C PRO A 15 1.94 16.31 -12.16
N LEU A 16 2.49 15.20 -11.64
CA LEU A 16 3.13 15.21 -10.33
C LEU A 16 4.58 15.68 -10.48
N LEU A 17 4.95 16.68 -9.69
CA LEU A 17 6.30 17.24 -9.68
C LEU A 17 7.15 16.56 -8.61
N TYR A 18 8.44 16.43 -8.87
CA TYR A 18 9.40 16.02 -7.85
C TYR A 18 9.51 17.12 -6.79
N LEU A 19 9.28 16.75 -5.53
CA LEU A 19 9.33 17.67 -4.41
C LEU A 19 10.68 17.53 -3.70
N ASP A 20 11.41 18.64 -3.58
CA ASP A 20 12.63 18.66 -2.78
C ASP A 20 12.29 18.66 -1.29
N LYS A 21 12.99 17.80 -0.53
CA LYS A 21 12.74 17.54 0.90
C LYS A 21 12.98 18.77 1.78
N GLY A 22 13.74 19.76 1.29
CA GLY A 22 14.14 20.95 2.06
C GLY A 22 13.16 22.12 2.04
N ASN A 23 12.23 22.20 1.08
CA ASN A 23 11.49 23.44 0.80
C ASN A 23 10.00 23.41 1.21
N TYR A 24 9.46 22.27 1.63
CA TYR A 24 8.06 22.16 2.05
C TYR A 24 7.99 21.83 3.55
N GLY A 25 7.81 22.87 4.38
CA GLY A 25 7.89 22.81 5.84
C GLY A 25 6.90 21.89 6.58
N ASP A 26 6.01 21.19 5.88
CA ASP A 26 5.03 20.28 6.47
C ASP A 26 5.24 18.83 6.06
N ARG A 27 5.18 17.90 7.03
CA ARG A 27 5.15 16.46 6.76
C ARG A 27 3.91 16.09 5.95
N LYS A 28 4.08 15.86 4.65
CA LYS A 28 3.00 15.35 3.78
C LYS A 28 2.82 13.85 3.95
N LYS A 29 1.59 13.38 3.70
CA LYS A 29 1.21 11.96 3.72
C LYS A 29 1.01 11.46 2.30
N CYS A 30 1.42 10.23 2.04
CA CYS A 30 1.09 9.58 0.77
C CYS A 30 -0.40 9.26 0.72
N GLN A 31 -1.09 9.72 -0.33
CA GLN A 31 -2.52 9.52 -0.51
C GLN A 31 -2.91 8.04 -0.72
N SER A 32 -1.99 7.22 -1.23
CA SER A 32 -2.24 5.80 -1.50
C SER A 32 -2.10 4.93 -0.25
N CYS A 33 -1.03 5.11 0.54
CA CYS A 33 -0.75 4.24 1.69
C CYS A 33 -0.92 4.90 3.07
N ASP A 34 -1.27 6.19 3.13
CA ASP A 34 -1.43 6.99 4.35
C ASP A 34 -0.21 6.93 5.30
N ILE A 35 0.99 6.70 4.73
CA ILE A 35 2.28 6.82 5.40
C ILE A 35 2.84 8.22 5.12
N GLY A 36 3.19 8.95 6.19
CA GLY A 36 3.82 10.27 6.11
C GLY A 36 5.31 10.23 6.43
N GLY A 37 6.04 11.25 5.98
CA GLY A 37 7.46 11.44 6.28
C GLY A 37 8.29 11.91 5.09
N ASN A 38 9.61 11.73 5.17
CA ASN A 38 10.60 12.14 4.17
C ASN A 38 10.59 11.28 2.88
N ASP A 39 9.62 10.37 2.74
CA ASP A 39 9.52 9.43 1.63
C ASP A 39 8.51 9.90 0.56
N VAL A 40 7.76 10.97 0.83
CA VAL A 40 6.95 11.66 -0.18
C VAL A 40 7.87 12.41 -1.14
N VAL A 41 7.73 12.14 -2.43
CA VAL A 41 8.67 12.62 -3.44
C VAL A 41 8.01 13.16 -4.69
N LEU A 42 6.75 12.79 -4.95
CA LEU A 42 5.98 13.30 -6.07
C LEU A 42 4.70 13.94 -5.54
N GLY A 43 4.35 15.10 -6.05
CA GLY A 43 3.08 15.71 -5.70
C GLY A 43 2.59 16.79 -6.64
N CYS A 44 1.30 17.06 -6.54
CA CYS A 44 0.65 18.21 -7.13
C CYS A 44 0.28 19.19 -6.00
N ILE A 45 0.95 20.34 -5.99
CA ILE A 45 0.73 21.38 -4.97
C ILE A 45 -0.69 21.95 -5.10
N LYS A 46 -1.14 22.19 -6.34
CA LYS A 46 -2.47 22.75 -6.64
C LYS A 46 -3.60 21.92 -6.02
N CYS A 47 -3.44 20.60 -6.01
CA CYS A 47 -4.45 19.69 -5.51
C CYS A 47 -4.12 19.06 -4.16
N ASN A 48 -3.02 19.47 -3.54
CA ASN A 48 -2.53 18.92 -2.28
C ASN A 48 -2.46 17.37 -2.32
N PHE A 49 -2.05 16.81 -3.46
CA PHE A 49 -1.97 15.37 -3.72
C PHE A 49 -0.52 14.92 -3.72
N PHE A 50 -0.19 13.90 -2.92
CA PHE A 50 1.19 13.48 -2.70
C PHE A 50 1.35 11.97 -2.70
N LEU A 51 2.44 11.49 -3.28
CA LEU A 51 2.81 10.08 -3.33
C LEU A 51 4.25 9.88 -2.84
N ASP A 52 4.45 8.78 -2.10
CA ASP A 52 5.79 8.26 -1.87
C ASP A 52 6.31 7.49 -3.09
N PHE A 53 7.62 7.24 -3.14
CA PHE A 53 8.25 6.55 -4.28
C PHE A 53 7.65 5.18 -4.55
N ARG A 54 7.21 4.45 -3.52
CA ARG A 54 6.65 3.10 -3.67
C ARG A 54 5.28 3.21 -4.32
N CYS A 55 4.44 4.13 -3.86
CA CYS A 55 3.11 4.28 -4.42
C CYS A 55 3.18 4.86 -5.85
N ALA A 56 4.09 5.81 -6.09
CA ALA A 56 4.32 6.37 -7.42
C ALA A 56 4.84 5.38 -8.48
N THR A 57 5.51 4.31 -8.04
CA THR A 57 6.07 3.28 -8.93
C THR A 57 5.19 2.03 -9.02
N LEU A 58 3.92 2.13 -8.64
CA LEU A 58 2.97 1.04 -8.85
C LEU A 58 2.78 0.81 -10.36
N PRO A 59 2.76 -0.46 -10.81
CA PRO A 59 2.44 -0.75 -12.19
C PRO A 59 0.99 -0.33 -12.45
N LEU A 60 0.77 0.43 -13.52
CA LEU A 60 -0.57 0.84 -13.94
C LEU A 60 -1.46 -0.38 -14.22
N THR A 61 -0.87 -1.40 -14.84
CA THR A 61 -1.58 -2.60 -15.25
C THR A 61 -0.84 -3.84 -14.75
N VAL A 62 -1.58 -4.82 -14.24
CA VAL A 62 -1.03 -6.12 -13.83
C VAL A 62 -1.88 -7.26 -14.39
N ARG A 63 -1.29 -8.45 -14.52
CA ARG A 63 -2.02 -9.69 -14.82
C ARG A 63 -1.81 -10.67 -13.69
N LEU A 64 -2.90 -11.16 -13.11
CA LEU A 64 -2.87 -12.19 -12.09
C LEU A 64 -3.46 -13.47 -12.65
N HIS A 65 -2.59 -14.43 -13.01
CA HIS A 65 -2.99 -15.71 -13.61
C HIS A 65 -4.05 -16.51 -12.82
N ARG A 66 -4.25 -16.21 -11.53
CA ARG A 66 -5.21 -16.90 -10.67
C ARG A 66 -6.59 -16.25 -10.63
N TYR A 67 -6.74 -15.01 -11.10
CA TYR A 67 -7.97 -14.26 -10.93
C TYR A 67 -8.64 -13.95 -12.27
N ASP A 68 -7.90 -13.60 -13.33
CA ASP A 68 -8.52 -13.26 -14.62
C ASP A 68 -7.58 -13.45 -15.83
N ASP A 69 -8.17 -13.67 -17.02
CA ASP A 69 -7.51 -13.54 -18.33
C ASP A 69 -7.26 -12.06 -18.71
N HIS A 70 -8.04 -11.17 -18.10
CA HIS A 70 -8.00 -9.73 -18.30
C HIS A 70 -7.00 -9.04 -17.37
N PRO A 71 -6.31 -8.00 -17.85
CA PRO A 71 -5.47 -7.18 -17.01
C PRO A 71 -6.29 -6.37 -16.00
N LEU A 72 -5.75 -6.21 -14.79
CA LEU A 72 -6.26 -5.28 -13.78
C LEU A 72 -5.57 -3.91 -13.95
N THR A 73 -6.34 -2.84 -13.85
CA THR A 73 -5.86 -1.45 -13.93
C THR A 73 -5.91 -0.79 -12.56
N LEU A 74 -4.89 0.01 -12.26
CA LEU A 74 -4.77 0.78 -11.04
C LEU A 74 -5.67 2.02 -11.12
N CYS A 75 -6.60 2.14 -10.18
CA CYS A 75 -7.59 3.21 -10.12
C CYS A 75 -7.46 4.07 -8.85
N TYR A 76 -7.91 5.32 -8.95
CA TYR A 76 -8.02 6.24 -7.82
C TYR A 76 -9.24 7.18 -7.93
N GLY A 77 -10.00 7.36 -6.85
CA GLY A 77 -11.01 8.42 -6.75
C GLY A 77 -12.44 8.05 -7.15
N GLU A 78 -13.30 9.09 -7.22
CA GLU A 78 -14.77 9.08 -7.17
C GLU A 78 -15.52 8.57 -8.43
N GLU A 79 -14.85 7.92 -9.38
CA GLU A 79 -15.58 7.06 -10.33
C GLU A 79 -16.23 5.85 -9.59
N ALA A 80 -15.87 5.67 -8.31
CA ALA A 80 -16.54 4.86 -7.29
C ALA A 80 -17.84 5.47 -6.71
N SER A 81 -18.46 6.46 -7.36
CA SER A 81 -19.63 7.20 -6.86
C SER A 81 -20.94 6.40 -6.79
N SER A 82 -20.90 5.07 -6.85
CA SER A 82 -22.11 4.24 -6.68
C SER A 82 -21.97 3.04 -5.74
N GLY A 83 -20.79 2.73 -5.18
CA GLY A 83 -20.66 1.49 -4.39
C GLY A 83 -19.44 1.39 -3.48
N LYS A 84 -19.62 0.61 -2.41
CA LYS A 84 -18.52 0.06 -1.60
C LYS A 84 -17.97 -1.16 -2.34
N TYR A 85 -16.71 -1.11 -2.78
CA TYR A 85 -16.09 -2.30 -3.39
C TYR A 85 -15.51 -3.23 -2.32
N TRP A 86 -15.55 -4.53 -2.59
CA TRP A 86 -14.89 -5.56 -1.78
C TRP A 86 -13.65 -6.09 -2.50
N CYS A 87 -12.61 -6.39 -1.72
CA CYS A 87 -11.42 -7.03 -2.22
C CYS A 87 -11.63 -8.54 -2.27
N ASP A 88 -11.60 -9.14 -3.46
CA ASP A 88 -11.85 -10.58 -3.64
C ASP A 88 -10.75 -11.48 -3.05
N VAL A 89 -9.57 -10.92 -2.73
CA VAL A 89 -8.46 -11.67 -2.12
C VAL A 89 -8.56 -11.77 -0.60
N CYS A 90 -8.96 -10.68 0.07
CA CYS A 90 -9.00 -10.64 1.53
C CYS A 90 -10.42 -10.49 2.11
N GLU A 91 -11.42 -10.42 1.24
CA GLU A 91 -12.85 -10.31 1.55
C GLU A 91 -13.17 -9.10 2.45
N ARG A 92 -12.48 -7.98 2.20
CA ARG A 92 -12.67 -6.73 2.96
C ARG A 92 -13.00 -5.56 2.08
N GLU A 93 -13.76 -4.63 2.64
CA GLU A 93 -14.12 -3.37 2.00
C GLU A 93 -12.84 -2.60 1.59
N THR A 94 -12.84 -2.10 0.36
CA THR A 94 -11.82 -1.17 -0.12
C THR A 94 -12.17 0.26 0.30
N ASN A 95 -11.16 1.12 0.38
CA ASN A 95 -11.41 2.54 0.59
C ASN A 95 -11.35 3.26 -0.75
N PRO A 96 -12.47 3.83 -1.25
CA PRO A 96 -12.49 4.54 -2.53
C PRO A 96 -11.59 5.79 -2.56
N LYS A 97 -11.17 6.28 -1.39
CA LYS A 97 -10.21 7.39 -1.25
C LYS A 97 -8.76 6.93 -1.36
N THR A 98 -8.51 5.64 -1.49
CA THR A 98 -7.18 5.03 -1.65
C THR A 98 -7.09 4.30 -2.99
N TRP A 99 -5.88 3.91 -3.39
CA TRP A 99 -5.66 3.22 -4.65
C TRP A 99 -6.10 1.76 -4.56
N PHE A 100 -6.66 1.23 -5.64
CA PHE A 100 -7.04 -0.18 -5.79
C PHE A 100 -6.85 -0.64 -7.24
N TYR A 101 -6.75 -1.94 -7.44
CA TYR A 101 -6.76 -2.54 -8.78
C TYR A 101 -8.16 -3.03 -9.11
N THR A 102 -8.60 -2.82 -10.34
CA THR A 102 -9.88 -3.36 -10.81
C THR A 102 -9.83 -3.75 -12.28
N CYS A 103 -10.66 -4.70 -12.68
CA CYS A 103 -10.91 -5.02 -14.08
C CYS A 103 -12.36 -4.59 -14.39
N LYS A 104 -12.53 -3.69 -15.36
CA LYS A 104 -13.88 -3.23 -15.78
C LYS A 104 -14.68 -4.36 -16.44
N ASP A 105 -14.02 -5.28 -17.13
CA ASP A 105 -14.67 -6.39 -17.83
C ASP A 105 -15.14 -7.49 -16.85
N CYS A 106 -14.34 -7.80 -15.84
CA CYS A 106 -14.65 -8.84 -14.85
C CYS A 106 -15.37 -8.32 -13.59
N GLY A 107 -15.30 -7.02 -13.31
CA GLY A 107 -15.80 -6.41 -12.08
C GLY A 107 -14.95 -6.69 -10.83
N VAL A 108 -13.86 -7.46 -10.96
CA VAL A 108 -12.94 -7.79 -9.87
C VAL A 108 -12.34 -6.50 -9.31
N THR A 109 -12.28 -6.40 -7.99
CA THR A 109 -11.64 -5.29 -7.28
C THR A 109 -10.72 -5.82 -6.20
N LEU A 110 -9.49 -5.31 -6.13
CA LEU A 110 -8.44 -5.78 -5.23
C LEU A 110 -7.70 -4.62 -4.58
N HIS A 111 -7.39 -4.72 -3.30
CA HIS A 111 -6.45 -3.78 -2.67
C HIS A 111 -5.08 -3.86 -3.36
N VAL A 112 -4.39 -2.72 -3.49
CA VAL A 112 -3.02 -2.66 -4.03
C VAL A 112 -2.12 -3.71 -3.39
N PHE A 113 -2.13 -3.83 -2.06
CA PHE A 113 -1.27 -4.77 -1.34
C PHE A 113 -1.65 -6.25 -1.54
N CYS A 114 -2.90 -6.54 -1.87
CA CYS A 114 -3.33 -7.90 -2.23
C CYS A 114 -2.75 -8.33 -3.60
N VAL A 115 -2.46 -7.36 -4.47
CA VAL A 115 -1.87 -7.57 -5.79
C VAL A 115 -0.35 -7.58 -5.74
N VAL A 116 0.27 -6.50 -5.22
CA VAL A 116 1.72 -6.30 -5.29
C VAL A 116 2.48 -6.85 -4.07
N GLY A 117 1.75 -7.26 -3.03
CA GLY A 117 2.32 -7.76 -1.78
C GLY A 117 2.85 -6.67 -0.84
N ASN A 118 3.26 -7.11 0.36
CA ASN A 118 3.67 -6.25 1.48
C ASN A 118 5.06 -5.62 1.32
N VAL A 119 5.94 -6.23 0.51
CA VAL A 119 7.30 -5.78 0.25
C VAL A 119 7.63 -6.13 -1.19
N ARG A 120 7.76 -5.11 -2.04
CA ARG A 120 8.06 -5.33 -3.46
C ARG A 120 9.50 -5.81 -3.64
N TYR A 121 9.71 -6.72 -4.59
CA TYR A 121 11.02 -7.28 -4.94
C TYR A 121 11.76 -7.97 -3.78
N ALA A 122 11.05 -8.26 -2.70
CA ALA A 122 11.63 -8.81 -1.50
C ALA A 122 11.92 -10.29 -1.73
N LYS A 123 13.20 -10.65 -1.64
CA LYS A 123 13.60 -12.06 -1.59
C LYS A 123 13.66 -12.48 -0.12
N PRO A 124 13.06 -13.62 0.25
CA PRO A 124 13.20 -14.17 1.60
C PRO A 124 14.67 -14.30 2.01
N GLY A 125 14.95 -14.01 3.29
CA GLY A 125 16.32 -13.90 3.82
C GLY A 125 17.02 -12.58 3.48
N GLY A 126 16.39 -11.71 2.69
CA GLY A 126 16.90 -10.39 2.37
C GLY A 126 16.74 -9.39 3.52
N LYS A 127 17.58 -8.35 3.50
CA LYS A 127 17.49 -7.20 4.41
C LYS A 127 16.97 -5.98 3.65
N ILE A 128 15.91 -5.35 4.14
CA ILE A 128 15.32 -4.14 3.53
C ILE A 128 16.06 -2.89 4.02
N LYS A 129 16.45 -2.89 5.30
CA LYS A 129 17.32 -1.93 5.96
C LYS A 129 18.27 -2.72 6.85
N VAL A 130 19.36 -2.10 7.32
CA VAL A 130 20.38 -2.75 8.17
C VAL A 130 19.74 -3.49 9.37
N ASP A 131 18.61 -2.96 9.86
CA ASP A 131 17.86 -3.39 11.05
C ASP A 131 16.55 -4.16 10.74
N VAL A 132 16.22 -4.43 9.47
CA VAL A 132 14.94 -5.06 9.07
C VAL A 132 15.17 -6.29 8.21
N GLU A 133 14.83 -7.46 8.77
CA GLU A 133 15.00 -8.77 8.15
C GLU A 133 13.67 -9.31 7.62
N LEU A 134 13.71 -10.00 6.47
CA LEU A 134 12.54 -10.62 5.86
C LEU A 134 12.57 -12.14 6.07
N MET A 135 11.56 -12.65 6.76
CA MET A 135 11.45 -14.06 7.11
C MET A 135 10.31 -14.73 6.36
N PHE A 136 10.47 -16.02 6.05
CA PHE A 136 9.40 -16.84 5.50
C PHE A 136 8.27 -17.05 6.49
N ASN A 137 7.04 -17.01 5.99
CA ASN A 137 5.84 -17.38 6.72
C ASN A 137 5.37 -18.77 6.28
N ASN A 138 6.18 -19.78 6.59
CA ASN A 138 5.93 -21.19 6.27
C ASN A 138 5.51 -22.02 7.50
N THR A 139 5.17 -21.36 8.62
CA THR A 139 4.72 -22.03 9.84
C THR A 139 3.24 -22.40 9.74
N PHE A 140 2.85 -23.58 10.26
CA PHE A 140 1.46 -24.06 10.27
C PHE A 140 0.50 -23.06 10.93
N SER A 141 0.93 -22.47 12.05
CA SER A 141 0.29 -21.32 12.64
C SER A 141 0.97 -20.06 12.14
N ARG A 142 0.34 -19.35 11.19
CA ARG A 142 0.73 -18.00 10.78
C ARG A 142 0.92 -17.12 12.04
N PRO A 143 2.07 -16.43 12.19
CA PRO A 143 2.38 -15.67 13.40
C PRO A 143 1.54 -14.39 13.50
N LEU A 144 1.37 -13.90 14.73
CA LEU A 144 0.67 -12.65 15.01
C LEU A 144 1.60 -11.47 14.83
N CYS A 145 1.12 -10.44 14.15
CA CYS A 145 1.84 -9.18 14.06
C CYS A 145 1.79 -8.41 15.38
N ASN A 146 2.93 -7.89 15.83
CA ASN A 146 3.05 -7.06 17.03
C ASN A 146 2.24 -5.75 16.96
N PHE A 147 1.95 -5.24 15.77
CA PHE A 147 1.20 -3.99 15.59
C PHE A 147 -0.29 -4.20 15.39
N CYS A 148 -0.70 -4.96 14.36
CA CYS A 148 -2.12 -5.10 14.02
C CYS A 148 -2.79 -6.29 14.69
N HIS A 149 -2.03 -7.15 15.37
CA HIS A 149 -2.50 -8.38 16.03
C HIS A 149 -3.26 -9.36 15.10
N CYS A 150 -3.21 -9.17 13.79
CA CYS A 150 -3.69 -10.10 12.78
C CYS A 150 -2.70 -11.23 12.54
N ARG A 151 -3.19 -12.36 12.03
CA ARG A 151 -2.33 -13.44 11.54
C ARG A 151 -1.72 -13.02 10.20
N CYS A 152 -0.40 -13.12 10.09
CA CYS A 152 0.28 -12.75 8.86
C CYS A 152 -0.13 -13.70 7.73
N ALA A 153 -0.82 -13.18 6.70
CA ALA A 153 -1.33 -13.99 5.59
C ALA A 153 -0.33 -14.14 4.44
N ALA A 154 0.55 -13.15 4.27
CA ALA A 154 1.55 -13.16 3.22
C ALA A 154 2.61 -14.22 3.46
N SER A 155 3.28 -14.69 2.41
CA SER A 155 4.37 -15.67 2.46
C SER A 155 5.60 -15.19 3.22
N PHE A 156 5.65 -13.92 3.61
CA PHE A 156 6.75 -13.29 4.35
C PHE A 156 6.23 -12.35 5.44
N PHE A 157 7.04 -12.16 6.47
CA PHE A 157 6.87 -11.11 7.48
C PHE A 157 8.21 -10.42 7.77
N LEU A 158 8.15 -9.24 8.40
CA LEU A 158 9.32 -8.45 8.77
C LEU A 158 9.67 -8.70 10.23
N ILE A 159 10.97 -8.84 10.52
CA ILE A 159 11.51 -8.80 11.88
C ILE A 159 12.34 -7.54 12.04
N LYS A 160 12.09 -6.81 13.13
CA LYS A 160 12.95 -5.72 13.59
C LYS A 160 13.08 -5.81 15.11
N GLU A 161 14.30 -5.80 15.66
CA GLU A 161 14.53 -5.77 17.11
C GLU A 161 13.74 -6.86 17.88
N LYS A 162 13.57 -8.06 17.27
CA LYS A 162 12.77 -9.19 17.77
C LYS A 162 11.23 -9.01 17.72
N GLU A 163 10.73 -7.92 17.15
CA GLU A 163 9.31 -7.72 16.89
C GLU A 163 8.93 -8.12 15.46
N LEU A 164 7.73 -8.67 15.30
CA LEU A 164 7.20 -9.18 14.03
C LEU A 164 6.15 -8.25 13.42
N PHE A 165 6.31 -7.92 12.15
CA PHE A 165 5.40 -7.06 11.42
C PHE A 165 4.87 -7.71 10.15
N CYS A 166 3.55 -7.62 10.00
CA CYS A 166 2.79 -8.14 8.86
C CYS A 166 3.22 -7.52 7.51
N SER A 167 3.72 -6.28 7.57
CA SER A 167 3.98 -5.43 6.42
C SER A 167 4.85 -4.25 6.83
N TYR A 168 5.38 -3.54 5.84
CA TYR A 168 6.08 -2.29 6.10
C TYR A 168 5.17 -1.22 6.72
N TYR A 169 3.87 -1.23 6.43
CA TYR A 169 2.90 -0.35 7.07
C TYR A 169 2.80 -0.62 8.58
N CYS A 170 2.67 -1.91 8.96
CA CYS A 170 2.71 -2.36 10.36
C CYS A 170 4.00 -1.86 11.05
N LEU A 171 5.15 -1.97 10.38
CA LEU A 171 6.45 -1.52 10.91
C LEU A 171 6.53 0.01 11.10
N VAL A 172 6.08 0.81 10.14
CA VAL A 172 6.24 2.28 10.20
C VAL A 172 5.27 2.93 11.17
N ARG A 173 4.03 2.44 11.28
CA ARG A 173 3.05 3.03 12.21
C ARG A 173 3.45 2.87 13.68
N VAL A 174 4.15 1.79 14.05
CA VAL A 174 4.78 1.65 15.38
C VAL A 174 5.76 2.79 15.66
N ARG A 175 6.62 3.12 14.70
CA ARG A 175 7.65 4.18 14.87
C ARG A 175 7.04 5.57 15.11
N THR A 176 5.81 5.81 14.66
CA THR A 176 5.16 7.13 14.74
C THR A 176 4.48 7.47 16.07
N ARG A 177 4.61 6.63 17.12
CA ARG A 177 4.21 6.93 18.52
C ARG A 177 2.75 7.41 18.77
N ALA A 178 1.81 7.21 17.85
CA ALA A 178 0.44 7.73 18.00
C ALA A 178 -0.64 6.67 18.34
N SER A 179 -0.32 5.38 18.49
CA SER A 179 -1.35 4.32 18.61
C SER A 179 -1.60 3.76 20.01
N TRP A 180 -0.88 4.19 21.04
CA TRP A 180 -1.16 3.74 22.43
C TRP A 180 -2.22 4.57 23.15
N ILE A 181 -2.66 5.69 22.59
CA ILE A 181 -3.62 6.60 23.24
C ILE A 181 -5.08 6.23 22.92
N PHE A 182 -5.32 5.40 21.91
CA PHE A 182 -6.66 4.90 21.58
C PHE A 182 -6.52 3.41 21.28
N ASN A 183 -7.21 2.54 22.02
CA ASN A 183 -7.27 1.08 21.82
C ASN A 183 -7.90 0.65 20.46
N ILE A 184 -7.61 1.38 19.38
CA ILE A 184 -8.09 1.10 18.02
C ILE A 184 -6.96 0.38 17.31
N VAL A 185 -7.09 -0.95 17.23
CA VAL A 185 -6.21 -1.78 16.40
C VAL A 185 -6.49 -1.44 14.93
N ILE A 186 -5.64 -0.60 14.32
CA ILE A 186 -5.73 -0.31 12.88
C ILE A 186 -5.23 -1.53 12.13
N ARG A 187 -6.17 -2.39 11.72
CA ARG A 187 -5.87 -3.52 10.85
C ARG A 187 -5.60 -3.00 9.45
N PRO A 188 -4.43 -3.29 8.86
CA PRO A 188 -4.24 -3.06 7.45
C PRO A 188 -5.32 -3.83 6.68
N PRO A 189 -5.91 -3.25 5.62
CA PRO A 189 -7.01 -3.88 4.88
C PRO A 189 -6.67 -5.28 4.31
N TRP A 190 -5.38 -5.63 4.24
CA TRP A 190 -4.86 -6.91 3.73
C TRP A 190 -4.43 -7.91 4.84
N ALA A 191 -4.55 -7.55 6.12
CA ALA A 191 -4.17 -8.43 7.23
C ALA A 191 -5.39 -9.23 7.71
N ILE A 192 -5.27 -10.56 7.82
CA ILE A 192 -6.35 -11.47 8.25
C ILE A 192 -6.51 -11.43 9.77
#